data_AF-A0A967WXG3-F1
#
_entry.id   AF-A0A967WXG3-F1
#
_cell.length_a   1.000
_cell.length_b   1.000
_cell.length_c   1.000
_cell.angle_alpha   90.00
_cell.angle_beta   90.00
_cell.angle_gamma   90.00
#
_symmetry.space_group_name_H-M   'P 1'
#
loop_
_entity.id
_entity.type
_entity.pdbx_description
1 polymer ?
#
loop_
_entity_poly.entity_id
_entity_poly.type
_entity_poly.pdbx_seq_one_letter_code
_entity_poly.pdbx_strand_id
1 'polypeptide(L)' 'CCLPPHSLSDAVQEELARQVSSMAHALKVVGLMNTQFAIQGETIYVLEVNPRASRTVPYVSKST' A
#
# COMPACT_ATOMS: atom_id res chain seq x y z
N CYS A 1 -0.09 6.83 -11.34
CA CYS A 1 -0.68 6.62 -10.01
C CYS A 1 -1.48 7.87 -9.67
N CYS A 2 -2.60 7.72 -8.97
CA CYS A 2 -3.43 8.83 -8.51
C CYS A 2 -3.55 8.74 -6.99
N LEU A 3 -3.43 9.87 -6.31
CA LEU A 3 -3.61 9.99 -4.87
C LEU A 3 -4.58 11.15 -4.63
N PRO A 4 -5.81 10.89 -4.15
CA PRO A 4 -6.38 9.58 -3.78
C PRO A 4 -6.74 8.71 -5.02
N PRO A 5 -6.92 7.37 -4.85
CA PRO A 5 -7.35 6.50 -5.93
C PRO A 5 -8.77 6.86 -6.40
N HIS A 6 -8.98 6.94 -7.72
CA HIS A 6 -10.27 7.37 -8.29
C HIS A 6 -11.28 6.23 -8.50
N SER A 7 -10.83 4.98 -8.56
CA SER A 7 -11.64 3.84 -9.01
C SER A 7 -11.73 2.70 -8.00
N LEU A 8 -11.15 2.86 -6.80
CA LEU A 8 -11.19 1.85 -5.75
C LEU A 8 -12.30 2.18 -4.77
N SER A 9 -13.15 1.21 -4.46
CA SER A 9 -14.16 1.37 -3.40
C SER A 9 -13.49 1.53 -2.04
N ASP A 10 -14.18 2.19 -1.11
CA ASP A 10 -13.69 2.40 0.25
C ASP A 10 -13.40 1.06 0.95
N ALA A 11 -14.24 0.04 0.73
CA ALA A 11 -14.04 -1.30 1.28
C ALA A 11 -12.72 -1.95 0.80
N VAL A 12 -12.35 -1.77 -0.48
CA VAL A 12 -11.08 -2.29 -1.00
C VAL A 12 -9.89 -1.51 -0.41
N GLN A 13 -10.03 -0.20 -0.22
CA GLN A 13 -9.00 0.63 0.41
C GLN A 13 -8.77 0.26 1.88
N GLU A 14 -9.83 0.01 2.63
CA GLU A 14 -9.77 -0.47 4.02
C GLU A 14 -9.08 -1.83 4.12
N GLU A 15 -9.43 -2.78 3.23
CA GLU A 15 -8.81 -4.10 3.22
C GLU A 15 -7.32 -4.02 2.85
N LEU A 16 -6.94 -3.19 1.89
CA LEU A 16 -5.54 -2.91 1.58
C LEU A 16 -4.80 -2.37 2.80
N ALA A 17 -5.36 -1.38 3.50
CA ALA A 17 -4.76 -0.79 4.70
C ALA A 17 -4.58 -1.82 5.83
N ARG A 18 -5.57 -2.71 6.02
CA ARG A 18 -5.51 -3.81 6.98
C ARG A 18 -4.38 -4.79 6.65
N GLN A 19 -4.28 -5.21 5.38
CA GLN A 19 -3.24 -6.12 4.92
C GLN A 19 -1.84 -5.51 5.07
N VAL A 20 -1.66 -4.24 4.68
CA VAL A 20 -0.39 -3.52 4.82
C VAL A 20 0.05 -3.44 6.29
N SER A 21 -0.87 -3.11 7.19
CA SER A 21 -0.58 -3.03 8.62
C SER A 21 -0.18 -4.39 9.20
N SER A 22 -0.92 -5.45 8.86
CA SER A 22 -0.60 -6.82 9.27
C SER A 22 0.77 -7.27 8.77
N MET A 23 1.10 -6.99 7.50
CA MET A 23 2.42 -7.28 6.93
C MET A 23 3.54 -6.51 7.62
N ALA A 24 3.34 -5.22 7.93
CA ALA A 24 4.34 -4.40 8.62
C ALA A 24 4.71 -5.01 9.98
N HIS A 25 3.70 -5.44 10.76
CA HIS A 25 3.91 -6.09 12.04
C HIS A 25 4.59 -7.45 11.90
N ALA A 26 4.14 -8.29 10.97
CA ALA A 26 4.70 -9.62 10.75
C ALA A 26 6.17 -9.57 10.29
N LEU A 27 6.52 -8.58 9.46
CA LEU A 27 7.88 -8.36 8.96
C LEU A 27 8.75 -7.54 9.92
N LYS A 28 8.23 -7.11 11.07
CA LYS A 28 8.92 -6.28 12.06
C LYS A 28 9.54 -5.01 11.46
N VAL A 29 8.82 -4.38 10.54
CA VAL A 29 9.28 -3.15 9.91
C VAL A 29 9.41 -2.05 10.95
N VAL A 30 10.58 -1.40 10.98
CA VAL A 30 10.83 -0.17 11.73
C VAL A 30 11.24 0.91 10.73
N GLY A 31 10.36 1.88 10.51
CA GLY A 31 10.53 2.93 9.51
C GLY A 31 9.56 2.77 8.32
N LEU A 32 10.06 3.03 7.11
CA LEU A 32 9.23 3.06 5.90
C LEU A 32 9.10 1.68 5.25
N MET A 33 7.92 1.40 4.72
CA MET A 33 7.65 0.23 3.89
C MET A 33 6.79 0.63 2.69
N ASN A 34 7.02 -0.04 1.57
CA ASN A 34 6.19 0.06 0.38
C ASN A 34 5.72 -1.33 -0.03
N THR A 35 4.43 -1.45 -0.33
CA THR A 35 3.77 -2.67 -0.80
C THR A 35 3.14 -2.41 -2.15
N GLN A 36 3.28 -3.35 -3.08
CA GLN A 36 2.64 -3.29 -4.39
C GLN A 36 1.59 -4.38 -4.49
N PHE A 37 0.40 -4.01 -4.95
CA PHE A 37 -0.74 -4.91 -5.10
C PHE A 37 -1.25 -4.90 -6.54
N ALA A 38 -1.85 -6.00 -6.95
CA ALA A 38 -2.70 -6.09 -8.13
C ALA A 38 -4.13 -6.44 -7.69
N ILE A 39 -5.13 -5.84 -8.34
CA ILE A 39 -6.54 -6.04 -8.02
C ILE A 39 -7.24 -6.57 -9.26
N GLN A 40 -7.91 -7.71 -9.14
CA GLN A 40 -8.72 -8.29 -10.21
C GLN A 40 -10.13 -8.54 -9.68
N GLY A 41 -11.09 -7.74 -10.12
CA GLY A 41 -12.42 -7.71 -9.51
C GLY A 41 -12.32 -7.32 -8.04
N GLU A 42 -12.70 -8.24 -7.16
CA GLU A 42 -12.64 -8.05 -5.69
C GLU A 42 -11.42 -8.75 -5.06
N THR A 43 -10.61 -9.46 -5.86
CA THR A 43 -9.45 -10.20 -5.34
C THR A 43 -8.21 -9.31 -5.32
N ILE A 44 -7.57 -9.24 -4.16
CA ILE A 44 -6.33 -8.50 -3.92
C ILE A 44 -5.16 -9.48 -3.94
N TYR A 45 -4.17 -9.21 -4.78
CA TYR A 45 -2.92 -9.98 -4.90
C TYR A 45 -1.75 -9.11 -4.45
N VAL A 46 -0.85 -9.68 -3.64
CA VAL A 46 0.42 -9.05 -3.27
C VAL A 46 1.44 -9.35 -4.35
N LEU A 47 2.05 -8.31 -4.93
CA LEU A 47 3.14 -8.46 -5.90
C LEU A 47 4.49 -8.51 -5.19
N GLU A 48 4.78 -7.49 -4.39
CA GLU A 48 6.03 -7.40 -3.62
C GLU A 48 5.89 -6.48 -2.40
N VAL A 49 6.79 -6.70 -1.43
CA VAL A 49 6.92 -5.89 -0.21
C VAL A 49 8.37 -5.42 -0.09
N ASN A 50 8.55 -4.11 0.02
CA ASN A 50 9.84 -3.44 0.15
C ASN A 50 9.91 -2.74 1.53
N PRO A 51 10.55 -3.33 2.56
CA PRO A 51 10.72 -2.71 3.88
C PRO A 51 11.84 -1.66 3.87
N ARG A 52 11.71 -0.67 2.99
CA ARG A 52 12.63 0.46 2.80
C ARG A 52 11.88 1.65 2.23
N ALA A 53 12.53 2.82 2.25
CA ALA A 53 12.04 3.98 1.52
C ALA A 53 11.89 3.64 0.01
N SER A 54 10.73 3.97 -0.55
CA SER A 54 10.47 3.86 -1.99
C SER A 54 10.63 5.20 -2.67
N ARG A 55 10.87 5.17 -3.99
CA ARG A 55 10.95 6.36 -4.84
C ARG A 55 9.67 7.19 -4.88
N THR A 56 8.56 6.66 -4.39
CA THR A 56 7.27 7.37 -4.26
C THR A 56 7.17 8.25 -3.02
N VAL A 57 8.05 8.08 -2.02
CA VAL A 57 7.99 8.82 -0.75
C VAL A 57 8.01 10.34 -0.96
N PRO A 58 8.92 10.94 -1.76
CA PRO A 58 8.94 12.39 -1.95
C PRO A 58 7.66 12.94 -2.60
N TYR A 59 7.03 12.16 -3.49
CA TYR A 59 5.77 12.55 -4.13
C TYR A 59 4.63 12.55 -3.12
N VAL A 60 4.48 11.46 -2.34
CA VAL A 60 3.45 11.36 -1.30
C VAL A 60 3.62 12.48 -0.26
N SER A 61 4.85 12.75 0.22
CA SER A 61 5.11 13.80 1.21
C SER A 61 4.81 15.24 0.75
N LYS A 62 4.54 15.47 -0.54
CA LYS A 62 4.13 16.78 -1.08
C LYS A 62 2.68 16.81 -1.57
N SER A 63 2.00 15.66 -1.59
CA SER A 63 0.60 15.52 -2.02
C SER A 63 -0.34 15.15 -0.88
N THR A 64 0.19 14.89 0.30
CA THR A 64 -0.53 14.74 1.57
C THR A 64 -0.27 15.96 2.43
#